data_AF-A0A9P8VTS8-F1
#
_entry.id   AF-A0A9P8VTS8-F1
#
_cell.length_a   1.000
_cell.length_b   1.000
_cell.length_c   1.000
_cell.angle_alpha   90.00
_cell.angle_beta   90.00
_cell.angle_gamma   90.00
#
_symmetry.space_group_name_H-M   'P 1'
#
loop_
_entity.id
_entity.type
_entity.pdbx_description
1 polymer ?
#
loop_
_entity_poly.entity_id
_entity_poly.type
_entity_poly.pdbx_seq_one_letter_code
_entity_poly.pdbx_strand_id
1 'polypeptide(L)'
;MSEYQVWVRTAPNLPSAFQHLSGIDLRDRVQCATRVFPHLQFSKGAIDYFLSRKVFAKESKEFPHKLTASGWDLGKAKPNKTTGFSGTKDSRYVLPLDVEQLDLSEQKHTNALVLENLLLPENGTELIRSRPEGSASDCELLMEVMDANSRVILDVGAQIIDLGNREFAAAWVNMCDDLEKTQAVVFFGDSDELMVLDRSGRTGARTCRGSRGRTTS
;
A
#
# COMPACT_ATOMS: atom_id res chain seq x y z
N MET A 1 -9.23 -21.33 7.96
CA MET A 1 -8.19 -22.35 8.22
C MET A 1 -7.06 -21.66 8.96
N SER A 2 -6.61 -22.15 10.11
CA SER A 2 -5.59 -21.47 10.91
C SER A 2 -4.21 -21.56 10.26
N GLU A 3 -3.37 -20.55 10.45
CA GLU A 3 -2.02 -20.46 9.89
C GLU A 3 -1.17 -21.71 10.21
N TYR A 4 -1.28 -22.23 11.43
CA TYR A 4 -0.60 -23.45 11.85
C TYR A 4 -0.95 -24.67 10.99
N GLN A 5 -2.21 -24.79 10.54
CA GLN A 5 -2.62 -25.91 9.67
C GLN A 5 -1.97 -25.83 8.29
N VAL A 6 -1.59 -24.63 7.81
CA VAL A 6 -0.81 -24.45 6.59
C VAL A 6 0.60 -24.99 6.76
N TRP A 7 1.20 -24.78 7.94
CA TRP A 7 2.53 -25.31 8.27
C TRP A 7 2.52 -26.84 8.38
N VAL A 8 1.49 -27.41 9.01
CA VAL A 8 1.38 -28.86 9.19
C VAL A 8 1.15 -29.58 7.86
N ARG A 9 0.40 -28.99 6.93
CA ARG A 9 0.11 -29.58 5.61
C ARG A 9 1.37 -29.94 4.80
N THR A 10 2.45 -29.20 5.00
CA THR A 10 3.74 -29.43 4.32
C THR A 10 4.78 -30.10 5.22
N ALA A 11 4.36 -30.65 6.36
CA ALA A 11 5.20 -31.37 7.32
C ALA A 11 4.65 -32.80 7.57
N PRO A 12 4.76 -33.71 6.58
CA PRO A 12 4.12 -35.04 6.65
C PRO A 12 4.65 -35.93 7.79
N ASN A 13 5.86 -35.66 8.26
CA ASN A 13 6.52 -36.44 9.32
C ASN A 13 6.24 -35.90 10.73
N LEU A 14 5.38 -34.87 10.89
CA LEU A 14 5.04 -34.33 12.19
C LEU A 14 4.10 -35.29 12.94
N PRO A 15 4.42 -35.70 14.18
CA PRO A 15 3.57 -36.59 14.98
C PRO A 15 2.14 -36.05 15.13
N SER A 16 1.15 -36.93 15.11
CA SER A 16 -0.28 -36.58 15.19
C SER A 16 -0.63 -35.70 16.40
N ALA A 17 0.01 -35.94 17.55
CA ALA A 17 -0.14 -35.15 18.77
C ALA A 17 0.21 -33.65 18.57
N PHE A 18 1.07 -33.33 17.60
CA PHE A 18 1.51 -31.96 17.31
C PHE A 18 0.87 -31.38 16.03
N GLN A 19 -0.01 -32.11 15.35
CA GLN A 19 -0.70 -31.58 14.16
C GLN A 19 -1.72 -30.49 14.48
N HIS A 20 -2.11 -30.38 15.75
CA HIS A 20 -2.95 -29.30 16.25
C HIS A 20 -2.19 -28.48 17.28
N LEU A 21 -2.35 -27.15 17.21
CA LEU A 21 -1.64 -26.22 18.10
C LEU A 21 -2.00 -26.45 19.58
N SER A 22 -3.21 -26.94 19.87
CA SER A 22 -3.65 -27.30 21.22
C SER A 22 -2.85 -28.45 21.85
N GLY A 23 -2.15 -29.26 21.03
CA GLY A 23 -1.30 -30.35 21.50
C GLY A 23 0.15 -29.95 21.79
N ILE A 24 0.49 -28.66 21.67
CA ILE A 24 1.84 -28.13 21.89
C ILE A 24 1.81 -27.20 23.09
N ASP A 25 2.66 -27.45 24.09
CA ASP A 25 2.89 -26.47 25.14
C ASP A 25 3.96 -25.48 24.69
N LEU A 26 3.52 -24.27 24.32
CA LEU A 26 4.40 -23.19 23.86
C LEU A 26 5.37 -22.69 24.95
N ARG A 27 5.14 -23.02 26.22
CA ARG A 27 6.05 -22.69 27.33
C ARG A 27 7.17 -23.72 27.47
N ASP A 28 6.94 -24.94 27.01
CA ASP A 28 7.96 -26.00 26.98
C ASP A 28 8.85 -25.85 25.75
N ARG A 29 9.92 -25.06 25.92
CA ARG A 29 10.91 -24.83 24.87
C ARG A 29 11.66 -26.09 24.48
N VAL A 30 11.84 -27.04 25.40
CA VAL A 30 12.58 -28.28 25.14
C VAL A 30 11.76 -29.19 24.23
N GLN A 31 10.46 -29.35 24.53
CA GLN A 31 9.53 -30.07 23.65
C GLN A 31 9.48 -29.43 22.26
N CYS A 32 9.34 -28.10 22.18
CA CYS A 32 9.30 -27.40 20.91
C CYS A 32 10.57 -27.63 20.08
N ALA A 33 11.74 -27.46 20.69
CA ALA A 33 13.03 -27.57 20.00
C ALA A 33 13.35 -29.00 19.55
N THR A 34 12.96 -30.02 20.33
CA THR A 34 13.35 -31.41 20.06
C THR A 34 12.30 -32.20 19.29
N ARG A 35 11.01 -31.88 19.44
CA ARG A 35 9.90 -32.70 18.94
C ARG A 35 9.00 -32.02 17.93
N VAL A 36 9.08 -30.69 17.77
CA VAL A 36 8.20 -29.94 16.87
C VAL A 36 9.01 -29.27 15.75
N PHE A 37 9.98 -28.42 16.10
CA PHE A 37 10.75 -27.65 15.13
C PHE A 37 11.53 -28.49 14.12
N PRO A 38 12.12 -29.65 14.46
CA PRO A 38 12.82 -30.48 13.48
C PRO A 38 11.92 -30.98 12.34
N HIS A 39 10.61 -31.09 12.57
CA HIS A 39 9.64 -31.49 11.56
C HIS A 39 9.09 -30.30 10.76
N LEU A 40 9.11 -29.10 11.34
CA LEU A 40 8.64 -27.87 10.69
C LEU A 40 9.75 -27.13 9.92
N GLN A 41 11.03 -27.41 10.19
CA GLN A 41 12.15 -26.68 9.58
C GLN A 41 12.21 -26.77 8.04
N PHE A 42 11.68 -27.85 7.46
CA PHE A 42 11.57 -28.04 6.01
C PHE A 42 10.14 -27.86 5.49
N SER A 43 9.21 -27.48 6.37
CA SER A 43 7.83 -27.25 5.99
C SER A 43 7.74 -25.94 5.19
N LYS A 44 7.34 -26.05 3.92
CA LYS A 44 7.17 -24.87 3.07
C LYS A 44 6.23 -23.83 3.69
N GLY A 45 5.11 -24.23 4.29
CA GLY A 45 4.19 -23.31 4.96
C GLY A 45 4.84 -22.56 6.11
N ALA A 46 5.66 -23.23 6.93
CA ALA A 46 6.38 -22.59 8.03
C ALA A 46 7.49 -21.65 7.53
N ILE A 47 8.23 -22.07 6.50
CA ILE A 47 9.28 -21.27 5.86
C ILE A 47 8.69 -20.01 5.23
N ASP A 48 7.63 -20.15 4.41
CA ASP A 48 6.98 -19.02 3.75
C ASP A 48 6.41 -18.02 4.78
N TYR A 49 5.85 -18.51 5.89
CA TYR A 49 5.40 -17.66 7.00
C TYR A 49 6.58 -16.93 7.66
N PHE A 50 7.65 -17.62 8.01
CA PHE A 50 8.82 -17.00 8.66
C PHE A 50 9.46 -15.95 7.76
N LEU A 51 9.66 -16.28 6.48
CA LEU A 51 10.22 -15.35 5.50
C LEU A 51 9.31 -14.14 5.34
N SER A 52 8.02 -14.30 5.08
CA SER A 52 7.11 -13.18 4.87
C SER A 52 6.89 -12.30 6.10
N ARG A 53 6.75 -12.89 7.30
CA ARG A 53 6.35 -12.16 8.52
C ARG A 53 7.51 -11.70 9.39
N LYS A 54 8.68 -12.34 9.31
CA LYS A 54 9.84 -12.01 10.16
C LYS A 54 11.01 -11.46 9.35
N VAL A 55 11.37 -12.14 8.26
CA VAL A 55 12.55 -11.76 7.47
C VAL A 55 12.23 -10.62 6.52
N PHE A 56 11.36 -10.82 5.53
CA PHE A 56 11.00 -9.80 4.54
C PHE A 56 10.38 -8.56 5.20
N ALA A 57 9.49 -8.72 6.17
CA ALA A 57 8.96 -7.56 6.90
C ALA A 57 10.04 -6.70 7.60
N LYS A 58 11.21 -7.29 7.93
CA LYS A 58 12.36 -6.58 8.48
C LYS A 58 13.30 -6.05 7.38
N GLU A 59 13.63 -6.87 6.41
CA GLU A 59 14.61 -6.57 5.35
C GLU A 59 14.04 -5.70 4.22
N SER A 60 12.73 -5.72 3.99
CA SER A 60 12.03 -4.83 3.05
C SER A 60 11.82 -3.42 3.62
N LYS A 61 12.22 -3.17 4.88
CA LYS A 61 12.28 -1.80 5.40
C LYS A 61 13.56 -1.15 4.89
N GLU A 62 13.45 -0.50 3.74
CA GLU A 62 14.52 0.31 3.15
C GLU A 62 15.03 1.40 4.12
N PHE A 63 14.15 1.85 5.02
CA PHE A 63 14.47 2.78 6.12
C PHE A 63 13.96 2.21 7.46
N PRO A 64 14.75 1.36 8.15
CA PRO A 64 14.33 0.70 9.39
C PRO A 64 14.06 1.69 10.53
N HIS A 65 14.65 2.89 10.43
CA HIS A 65 14.30 4.04 11.23
C HIS A 65 13.64 5.07 10.32
N LYS A 66 12.36 5.36 10.58
CA LYS A 66 11.72 6.54 10.00
C LYS A 66 12.34 7.75 10.69
N LEU A 67 13.36 8.35 10.06
CA LEU A 67 13.81 9.69 10.43
C LEU A 67 12.69 10.64 10.07
N THR A 68 11.74 10.75 10.99
CA THR A 68 10.62 11.67 10.86
C THR A 68 11.19 13.02 11.24
N ALA A 69 11.71 13.74 10.25
CA ALA A 69 12.07 15.13 10.41
C ALA A 69 10.81 15.96 10.14
N SER A 70 10.36 16.71 11.13
CA SER A 70 9.43 17.80 10.88
C SER A 70 10.12 18.88 10.04
N GLY A 71 9.35 19.79 9.42
CA GLY A 71 9.94 20.97 8.77
C GLY A 71 10.84 21.78 9.74
N TRP A 72 10.53 21.74 11.05
CA TRP A 72 11.35 22.36 12.09
C TRP A 72 12.67 21.64 12.31
N ASP A 73 12.69 20.31 12.24
CA ASP A 73 13.93 19.53 12.30
C ASP A 73 14.82 19.78 11.09
N LEU A 74 14.22 20.05 9.91
CA LEU A 74 14.96 20.35 8.69
C LEU A 74 15.66 21.72 8.77
N GLY A 75 14.98 22.74 9.31
CA GLY A 75 15.54 24.08 9.48
C GLY A 75 16.47 24.26 10.69
N LYS A 76 16.45 23.35 11.66
CA LYS A 76 17.28 23.46 12.86
C LYS A 76 18.77 23.41 12.52
N ALA A 77 19.52 24.41 12.99
CA ALA A 77 20.98 24.41 12.93
C ALA A 77 21.56 23.15 13.61
N LYS A 78 22.41 22.42 12.88
CA LYS A 78 23.00 21.15 13.29
C LYS A 78 24.49 21.14 12.97
N PRO A 79 25.32 20.38 13.73
CA PRO A 79 26.75 20.24 13.42
C PRO A 79 27.01 19.70 12.01
N ASN A 80 26.15 18.81 11.53
CA ASN A 80 26.18 18.28 10.17
C ASN A 80 25.04 18.92 9.37
N LYS A 81 25.37 19.49 8.20
CA LYS A 81 24.38 20.05 7.28
C LYS A 81 23.43 18.94 6.83
N THR A 82 22.14 19.20 6.92
CA THR A 82 21.13 18.31 6.32
C THR A 82 21.00 18.72 4.85
N THR A 83 21.42 17.85 3.94
CA THR A 83 21.20 18.02 2.51
C THR A 83 20.08 17.09 2.07
N GLY A 84 19.20 17.57 1.20
CA GLY A 84 18.11 16.79 0.61
C GLY A 84 18.19 16.89 -0.91
N PHE A 85 17.69 15.85 -1.59
CA PHE A 85 17.51 15.87 -3.03
C PHE A 85 16.05 16.26 -3.30
N SER A 86 15.85 17.42 -3.90
CA SER A 86 14.56 17.77 -4.48
C SER A 86 14.67 17.58 -5.98
N GLY A 87 13.88 16.66 -6.53
CA GLY A 87 13.82 16.47 -7.97
C GLY A 87 13.27 17.70 -8.70
N THR A 88 12.46 18.53 -8.03
CA THR A 88 11.89 19.76 -8.59
C THR A 88 12.08 20.95 -7.65
N LYS A 89 11.72 22.16 -8.11
CA LYS A 89 11.80 23.40 -7.30
C LYS A 89 10.45 23.85 -6.73
N ASP A 90 9.42 22.99 -6.81
CA ASP A 90 8.04 23.38 -6.54
C ASP A 90 7.78 23.68 -5.07
N SER A 91 8.62 23.17 -4.15
CA SER A 91 8.47 23.41 -2.72
C SER A 91 9.32 24.57 -2.19
N ARG A 92 10.03 25.33 -3.04
CA ARG A 92 10.97 26.38 -2.62
C ARG A 92 10.38 27.36 -1.63
N TYR A 93 9.12 27.75 -1.84
CA TYR A 93 8.45 28.78 -1.06
C TYR A 93 7.91 28.29 0.29
N VAL A 94 7.88 26.97 0.53
CA VAL A 94 7.51 26.37 1.82
C VAL A 94 8.71 25.84 2.61
N LEU A 95 9.93 26.01 2.09
CA LEU A 95 11.13 25.60 2.81
C LEU A 95 11.33 26.48 4.06
N PRO A 96 11.86 25.89 5.16
CA PRO A 96 12.27 26.68 6.32
C PRO A 96 13.28 27.78 5.92
N LEU A 97 13.26 28.91 6.62
CA LEU A 97 14.09 30.10 6.29
C LEU A 97 15.59 29.80 6.17
N ASP A 98 16.11 28.89 7.00
CA ASP A 98 17.52 28.52 7.03
C ASP A 98 17.90 27.45 5.98
N VAL A 99 16.94 27.00 5.17
CA VAL A 99 17.16 26.01 4.10
C VAL A 99 17.27 26.72 2.77
N GLU A 100 18.47 26.70 2.20
CA GLU A 100 18.72 27.24 0.87
C GLU A 100 18.57 26.16 -0.20
N GLN A 101 17.86 26.50 -1.27
CA GLN A 101 17.76 25.61 -2.41
C GLN A 101 18.97 25.77 -3.34
N LEU A 102 19.69 24.67 -3.59
CA LEU A 102 20.83 24.65 -4.49
C LEU A 102 20.38 24.30 -5.91
N ASP A 103 20.49 25.27 -6.82
CA ASP A 103 20.06 25.13 -8.21
C ASP A 103 21.21 24.65 -9.11
N LEU A 104 21.44 23.35 -9.13
CA LEU A 104 22.46 22.73 -9.98
C LEU A 104 22.06 22.80 -11.47
N SER A 105 22.99 23.17 -12.35
CA SER A 105 22.78 23.26 -13.80
C SER A 105 22.29 21.95 -14.40
N GLU A 106 22.86 20.85 -13.94
CA GLU A 106 22.60 19.48 -14.34
C GLU A 106 21.16 19.06 -14.04
N GLN A 107 20.51 19.70 -13.06
CA GLN A 107 19.15 19.40 -12.62
C GLN A 107 18.11 20.40 -13.14
N LYS A 108 18.49 21.38 -13.96
CA LYS A 108 17.51 22.35 -14.51
C LYS A 108 16.42 21.71 -15.38
N HIS A 109 16.73 20.58 -16.01
CA HIS A 109 15.83 19.86 -16.89
C HIS A 109 14.66 19.17 -16.16
N THR A 110 14.79 18.89 -14.86
CA THR A 110 13.80 18.10 -14.12
C THR A 110 12.47 18.84 -13.95
N ASN A 111 12.50 20.15 -13.74
CA ASN A 111 11.29 20.98 -13.73
C ASN A 111 10.60 20.98 -15.11
N ALA A 112 11.38 21.10 -16.19
CA ALA A 112 10.85 21.07 -17.55
C ALA A 112 10.23 19.71 -17.87
N LEU A 113 10.85 18.62 -17.39
CA LEU A 113 10.33 17.26 -17.54
C LEU A 113 8.99 17.07 -16.83
N VAL A 114 8.77 17.68 -15.66
CA VAL A 114 7.45 17.63 -15.00
C VAL A 114 6.39 18.33 -15.84
N LEU A 115 6.68 19.51 -16.38
CA LEU A 115 5.75 20.22 -17.27
C LEU A 115 5.50 19.45 -18.56
N GLU A 116 6.55 18.88 -19.16
CA GLU A 116 6.45 18.04 -20.36
C GLU A 116 5.54 16.84 -20.10
N ASN A 117 5.74 16.15 -18.97
CA ASN A 117 4.88 15.04 -18.56
C ASN A 117 3.44 15.48 -18.34
N LEU A 118 3.19 16.61 -17.67
CA LEU A 118 1.84 17.14 -17.41
C LEU A 118 1.10 17.55 -18.69
N LEU A 119 1.83 18.08 -19.68
CA LEU A 119 1.27 18.56 -20.95
C LEU A 119 1.17 17.49 -22.04
N LEU A 120 1.49 16.22 -21.72
CA LEU A 120 1.28 15.13 -22.66
C LEU A 120 -0.20 15.07 -23.08
N PRO A 121 -0.50 14.77 -24.38
CA PRO A 121 -1.87 14.75 -24.90
C PRO A 121 -2.81 13.78 -24.17
N GLU A 122 -2.25 12.81 -23.47
CA GLU A 122 -2.97 11.80 -22.68
C GLU A 122 -3.56 12.38 -21.39
N ASN A 123 -3.00 13.49 -20.88
CA ASN A 123 -3.45 14.10 -19.64
C ASN A 123 -4.56 15.09 -19.91
N GLY A 124 -5.64 14.96 -19.15
CA GLY A 124 -6.74 15.91 -19.11
C GLY A 124 -6.74 16.69 -17.79
N THR A 125 -7.34 17.87 -17.82
CA THR A 125 -7.70 18.61 -16.62
C THR A 125 -9.18 18.98 -16.70
N GLU A 126 -9.92 18.67 -15.66
CA GLU A 126 -11.35 18.98 -15.59
C GLU A 126 -11.63 19.96 -14.46
N LEU A 127 -12.46 20.95 -14.73
CA LEU A 127 -12.86 21.94 -13.74
C LEU A 127 -14.06 21.40 -12.96
N ILE A 128 -13.82 21.12 -11.68
CA ILE A 128 -14.86 20.76 -10.74
C ILE A 128 -15.70 22.02 -10.41
N ARG A 129 -16.97 22.06 -10.84
CA ARG A 129 -17.85 23.21 -10.60
C ARG A 129 -18.37 23.21 -9.16
N SER A 130 -18.19 24.31 -8.43
CA SER A 130 -18.85 24.52 -7.14
C SER A 130 -20.37 24.63 -7.34
N ARG A 131 -21.16 23.82 -6.63
CA ARG A 131 -22.63 23.89 -6.61
C ARG A 131 -23.11 24.53 -5.30
N PRO A 132 -24.31 25.17 -5.30
CA PRO A 132 -24.87 25.81 -4.12
C PRO A 132 -25.02 24.84 -2.93
N GLU A 133 -24.85 25.38 -1.72
CA GLU A 133 -24.92 24.65 -0.46
C GLU A 133 -26.18 23.77 -0.38
N GLY A 134 -25.98 22.47 -0.14
CA GLY A 134 -27.08 21.49 0.02
C GLY A 134 -27.35 20.60 -1.21
N SER A 135 -26.48 20.59 -2.22
CA SER A 135 -26.58 19.67 -3.36
C SER A 135 -25.34 18.80 -3.50
N ALA A 136 -25.56 17.48 -3.66
CA ALA A 136 -24.60 16.40 -3.89
C ALA A 136 -23.42 16.29 -2.90
N SER A 137 -22.95 15.08 -2.60
CA SER A 137 -21.70 14.91 -1.83
C SER A 137 -20.48 15.21 -2.72
N ASP A 138 -19.35 15.63 -2.15
CA ASP A 138 -18.10 15.85 -2.92
C ASP A 138 -17.69 14.61 -3.73
N CYS A 139 -18.06 13.42 -3.24
CA CYS A 139 -17.89 12.16 -3.95
C CYS A 139 -18.69 12.09 -5.25
N GLU A 140 -19.95 12.50 -5.26
CA GLU A 140 -20.79 12.51 -6.47
C GLU A 140 -20.22 13.45 -7.53
N LEU A 141 -19.70 14.60 -7.10
CA LEU A 141 -19.07 15.58 -8.00
C LEU A 141 -17.76 15.05 -8.60
N LEU A 142 -16.94 14.37 -7.79
CA LEU A 142 -15.74 13.70 -8.28
C LEU A 142 -16.11 12.61 -9.29
N MET A 143 -17.15 11.82 -9.01
CA MET A 143 -17.63 10.77 -9.88
C MET A 143 -18.23 11.31 -11.20
N GLU A 144 -18.84 12.51 -11.22
CA GLU A 144 -19.29 13.19 -12.46
C GLU A 144 -18.11 13.53 -13.39
N VAL A 145 -16.94 13.81 -12.83
CA VAL A 145 -15.75 14.26 -13.56
C VAL A 145 -14.86 13.10 -14.02
N MET A 146 -15.00 11.95 -13.36
CA MET A 146 -14.29 10.74 -13.75
C MET A 146 -14.84 10.17 -15.06
N ASP A 147 -13.95 9.93 -16.03
CA ASP A 147 -14.33 9.21 -17.25
C ASP A 147 -14.66 7.74 -16.94
N ALA A 148 -15.51 7.14 -17.76
CA ALA A 148 -15.88 5.72 -17.67
C ALA A 148 -14.66 4.78 -17.78
N ASN A 149 -13.54 5.27 -18.33
CA ASN A 149 -12.29 4.50 -18.43
C ASN A 149 -11.32 4.71 -17.27
N SER A 150 -11.60 5.60 -16.31
CA SER A 150 -10.73 5.77 -15.14
C SER A 150 -10.62 4.47 -14.36
N ARG A 151 -9.39 3.99 -14.16
CA ARG A 151 -9.09 2.71 -13.46
C ARG A 151 -8.39 2.87 -12.12
N VAL A 152 -7.82 4.04 -11.87
CA VAL A 152 -7.07 4.35 -10.66
C VAL A 152 -7.45 5.76 -10.23
N ILE A 153 -7.66 5.93 -8.94
CA ILE A 153 -7.84 7.23 -8.29
C ILE A 153 -6.75 7.35 -7.24
N LEU A 154 -6.10 8.51 -7.21
CA LEU A 154 -5.14 8.86 -6.16
C LEU A 154 -5.65 10.13 -5.50
N ASP A 155 -6.16 10.00 -4.28
CA ASP A 155 -6.43 11.15 -3.41
C ASP A 155 -5.31 11.25 -2.37
N VAL A 156 -4.69 12.42 -2.33
CA VAL A 156 -3.63 12.76 -1.36
C VAL A 156 -4.20 13.39 -0.08
N GLY A 157 -5.51 13.22 0.15
CA GLY A 157 -6.23 13.67 1.36
C GLY A 157 -6.84 15.05 1.21
N ALA A 158 -7.26 15.41 -0.01
CA ALA A 158 -7.76 16.75 -0.31
C ALA A 158 -9.19 16.78 -0.87
N GLN A 159 -9.66 15.70 -1.51
CA GLN A 159 -10.91 15.74 -2.28
C GLN A 159 -11.97 14.75 -1.77
N ILE A 160 -11.59 13.60 -1.21
CA ILE A 160 -12.51 12.62 -0.63
C ILE A 160 -12.53 12.82 0.88
N ILE A 161 -13.17 13.89 1.33
CA ILE A 161 -13.20 14.27 2.76
C ILE A 161 -14.38 13.61 3.49
N ASP A 162 -15.52 13.47 2.80
CA ASP A 162 -16.78 13.05 3.43
C ASP A 162 -16.93 11.54 3.57
N LEU A 163 -16.12 10.74 2.86
CA LEU A 163 -16.23 9.29 2.80
C LEU A 163 -14.91 8.62 3.14
N GLY A 164 -15.00 7.46 3.81
CA GLY A 164 -13.88 6.54 3.91
C GLY A 164 -13.62 5.85 2.57
N ASN A 165 -12.43 5.26 2.43
CA ASN A 165 -12.01 4.55 1.21
C ASN A 165 -12.97 3.42 0.83
N ARG A 166 -13.60 2.76 1.81
CA ARG A 166 -14.57 1.68 1.59
C ARG A 166 -15.87 2.24 1.01
N GLU A 167 -16.41 3.28 1.60
CA GLU A 167 -17.65 3.92 1.17
C GLU A 167 -17.50 4.49 -0.24
N PHE A 168 -16.37 5.17 -0.50
CA PHE A 168 -16.02 5.65 -1.81
C PHE A 168 -15.92 4.51 -2.84
N ALA A 169 -15.20 3.42 -2.51
CA ALA A 169 -15.08 2.26 -3.39
C ALA A 169 -16.45 1.62 -3.71
N ALA A 170 -17.36 1.60 -2.74
CA ALA A 170 -18.72 1.09 -2.92
C ALA A 170 -19.56 1.99 -3.85
N ALA A 171 -19.48 3.31 -3.69
CA ALA A 171 -20.15 4.25 -4.59
C ALA A 171 -19.60 4.10 -6.02
N TRP A 172 -18.28 4.09 -6.17
CA TRP A 172 -17.62 4.05 -7.47
C TRP A 172 -17.88 2.75 -8.25
N VAL A 173 -17.80 1.58 -7.61
CA VAL A 173 -18.05 0.29 -8.29
C VAL A 173 -19.49 0.16 -8.80
N ASN A 174 -20.45 0.79 -8.11
CA ASN A 174 -21.86 0.77 -8.48
C ASN A 174 -22.18 1.75 -9.61
N MET A 175 -21.39 2.81 -9.80
CA MET A 175 -21.54 3.76 -10.90
C MET A 175 -20.83 3.33 -12.19
N CYS A 176 -19.88 2.39 -12.12
CA CYS A 176 -19.27 1.85 -13.34
C CYS A 176 -20.28 1.02 -14.15
N ASP A 177 -20.71 1.55 -15.29
CA ASP A 177 -21.64 0.89 -16.22
C ASP A 177 -21.02 -0.32 -16.95
N ASP A 178 -19.69 -0.41 -17.02
CA ASP A 178 -18.98 -1.54 -17.63
C ASP A 178 -18.96 -2.76 -16.68
N LEU A 179 -20.12 -3.41 -16.61
CA LEU A 179 -20.41 -4.61 -15.85
C LEU A 179 -19.59 -5.83 -16.28
N GLU A 180 -18.98 -5.83 -17.47
CA GLU A 180 -18.14 -6.95 -17.92
C GLU A 180 -16.68 -6.75 -17.50
N LYS A 181 -16.13 -5.53 -17.61
CA LYS A 181 -14.71 -5.27 -17.32
C LYS A 181 -14.43 -4.93 -15.85
N THR A 182 -15.40 -4.43 -15.10
CA THR A 182 -15.17 -3.93 -13.73
C THR A 182 -15.98 -4.74 -12.72
N GLN A 183 -15.37 -5.73 -12.08
CA GLN A 183 -16.04 -6.62 -11.12
C GLN A 183 -15.83 -6.22 -9.66
N ALA A 184 -14.78 -5.47 -9.38
CA ALA A 184 -14.37 -5.10 -8.04
C ALA A 184 -13.48 -3.86 -8.04
N VAL A 185 -13.39 -3.19 -6.89
CA VAL A 185 -12.47 -2.09 -6.61
C VAL A 185 -11.47 -2.54 -5.56
N VAL A 186 -10.20 -2.14 -5.74
CA VAL A 186 -9.14 -2.32 -4.75
C VAL A 186 -8.93 -0.99 -4.03
N PHE A 187 -8.94 -1.01 -2.71
CA PHE A 187 -8.79 0.16 -1.87
C PHE A 187 -7.94 -0.15 -0.63
N PHE A 188 -7.47 0.88 0.08
CA PHE A 188 -6.78 0.72 1.36
C PHE A 188 -7.78 0.81 2.51
N GLY A 189 -7.82 -0.21 3.36
CA GLY A 189 -8.62 -0.23 4.59
C GLY A 189 -8.03 0.64 5.70
N ASP A 190 -8.73 0.71 6.83
CA ASP A 190 -8.36 1.57 7.97
C ASP A 190 -7.02 1.18 8.63
N SER A 191 -6.55 -0.04 8.41
CA SER A 191 -5.24 -0.52 8.89
C SER A 191 -4.17 -0.51 7.80
N ASP A 192 -4.37 0.27 6.73
CA ASP A 192 -3.47 0.41 5.57
C ASP A 192 -3.25 -0.90 4.80
N GLU A 193 -4.25 -1.80 4.86
CA GLU A 193 -4.25 -3.07 4.16
C GLU A 193 -4.99 -2.98 2.81
N LEU A 194 -4.47 -3.67 1.79
CA LEU A 194 -5.13 -3.77 0.50
C LEU A 194 -6.39 -4.65 0.60
N MET A 195 -7.54 -4.03 0.38
CA MET A 195 -8.86 -4.65 0.40
C MET A 195 -9.46 -4.68 -1.00
N VAL A 196 -10.30 -5.69 -1.26
CA VAL A 196 -11.07 -5.83 -2.49
C VAL A 196 -12.55 -5.77 -2.13
N LEU A 197 -13.31 -4.93 -2.82
CA LEU A 197 -14.77 -4.84 -2.73
C LEU A 197 -15.38 -5.24 -4.07
N ASP A 198 -16.24 -6.26 -4.08
CA ASP A 198 -17.00 -6.64 -5.28
C ASP A 198 -18.35 -5.91 -5.38
N ARG A 199 -19.01 -6.00 -6.54
CA ARG A 199 -20.35 -5.42 -6.78
C ARG A 199 -21.46 -5.96 -5.88
N SER A 200 -21.27 -7.11 -5.23
CA SER A 200 -22.23 -7.65 -4.27
C SER A 200 -22.04 -7.10 -2.85
N GLY A 201 -21.10 -6.16 -2.67
CA GLY A 201 -20.79 -5.56 -1.38
C GLY A 201 -19.87 -6.41 -0.51
N ARG A 202 -19.34 -7.53 -1.02
CA ARG A 202 -18.43 -8.39 -0.25
C ARG A 202 -17.04 -7.82 -0.26
N THR A 203 -16.46 -7.73 0.93
CA THR A 203 -15.08 -7.29 1.13
C THR A 203 -14.18 -8.43 1.57
N GLY A 204 -12.98 -8.49 0.99
CA GLY A 204 -11.93 -9.44 1.39
C GLY A 204 -10.55 -8.83 1.24
N ALA A 205 -9.61 -9.25 2.09
CA ALA A 205 -8.22 -8.84 1.97
C ALA A 205 -7.60 -9.37 0.68
N ARG A 206 -6.87 -8.54 -0.04
CA ARG A 206 -6.12 -8.97 -1.22
C ARG A 206 -4.90 -9.77 -0.76
N THR A 207 -5.02 -11.09 -0.71
CA THR A 207 -3.83 -11.94 -0.51
C THR A 207 -3.01 -11.91 -1.78
N CYS A 208 -1.81 -11.32 -1.75
CA CYS A 208 -0.83 -11.45 -2.83
C CYS A 208 -0.41 -12.93 -2.95
N ARG A 209 -1.15 -13.72 -3.75
CA ARG A 209 -0.62 -14.99 -4.26
C ARG A 209 0.35 -14.62 -5.37
N GLY A 210 1.66 -14.76 -5.10
CA GLY A 210 2.69 -14.64 -6.12
C GLY A 210 2.30 -15.47 -7.35
N SER A 211 2.22 -14.81 -8.50
CA SER A 211 1.95 -15.44 -9.79
C SER A 211 3.03 -16.48 -10.05
N ARG A 212 2.70 -17.77 -9.91
CA ARG A 212 3.52 -18.84 -10.50
C ARG A 212 3.37 -18.69 -12.01
N GLY A 213 4.41 -18.16 -12.65
CA GLY A 213 4.53 -18.19 -14.10
C GLY A 213 4.35 -19.62 -14.59
N ARG A 214 3.32 -19.86 -15.40
CA ARG A 214 3.24 -21.05 -16.25
C ARG A 214 4.24 -20.83 -17.37
N THR A 215 5.43 -21.40 -17.24
CA THR A 215 6.24 -21.74 -18.42
C THR A 215 5.54 -22.90 -19.12
N THR A 216 4.87 -22.62 -20.22
CA THR A 216 4.49 -23.62 -21.21
C THR A 216 5.73 -23.99 -22.00
N SER A 217 6.11 -25.27 -21.96
CA SER A 217 6.98 -25.89 -22.97
C SER A 217 6.25 -26.05 -24.30
#